data_AF-E1KTI9-F1
#
_entry.id   AF-E1KTI9-F1
#
_cell.length_a   1.000
_cell.length_b   1.000
_cell.length_c   1.000
_cell.angle_alpha   90.00
_cell.angle_beta   90.00
_cell.angle_gamma   90.00
#
_symmetry.space_group_name_H-M   'P 1'
#
loop_
_entity.id
_entity.type
_entity.pdbx_description
1 polymer ?
#
loop_
_entity_poly.entity_id
_entity_poly.type
_entity_poly.pdbx_seq_one_letter_code
_entity_poly.pdbx_strand_id
1 'polypeptide(L)'
;MNKSKFFIVCTFIASCFVSFLTSCNKSRSHTAPAIREKDSVPIMTTYGVNTLISDSGVIKYRIVAEEWEVNENKNHHGGVLIKGFY
;
A
#
# COMPACT_ATOMS: atom_id res chain seq x y z
N MET A 1 -40.55 -38.81 -37.62
CA MET A 1 -40.52 -37.35 -37.30
C MET A 1 -39.78 -37.02 -35.97
N ASN A 2 -38.81 -37.85 -35.56
CA ASN A 2 -38.26 -37.88 -34.20
C ASN A 2 -36.73 -37.72 -34.21
N LYS A 3 -36.07 -38.08 -35.32
CA LYS A 3 -34.61 -37.94 -35.51
C LYS A 3 -34.17 -36.47 -35.68
N SER A 4 -34.97 -35.66 -36.39
CA SER A 4 -34.70 -34.22 -36.57
C SER A 4 -34.91 -33.41 -35.28
N LYS A 5 -35.93 -33.75 -34.48
CA LYS A 5 -36.16 -33.13 -33.16
C LYS A 5 -35.04 -33.45 -32.16
N PHE A 6 -34.48 -34.66 -32.21
CA PHE A 6 -33.33 -35.05 -31.40
C PHE A 6 -32.07 -34.26 -31.77
N PHE A 7 -31.85 -34.00 -33.06
CA PHE A 7 -30.71 -33.21 -33.53
C PHE A 7 -30.81 -31.72 -33.11
N ILE A 8 -32.01 -31.15 -33.15
CA ILE A 8 -32.28 -29.78 -32.71
C ILE A 8 -32.08 -29.62 -31.19
N VAL A 9 -32.47 -30.62 -30.40
CA VAL A 9 -32.25 -30.61 -28.95
C VAL A 9 -30.77 -30.72 -28.60
N CYS A 10 -30.02 -31.60 -29.28
CA CYS A 10 -28.56 -31.72 -29.07
C CYS A 10 -27.80 -30.42 -29.39
N THR A 11 -28.18 -29.72 -30.46
CA THR A 11 -27.53 -28.46 -30.86
C THR A 11 -27.81 -27.33 -29.86
N PHE A 12 -29.03 -27.27 -29.30
CA PHE A 12 -29.37 -26.33 -28.24
C PHE A 12 -28.60 -26.59 -26.94
N ILE A 13 -28.47 -27.86 -26.53
CA ILE A 13 -27.74 -28.24 -25.32
C ILE A 13 -26.23 -27.92 -25.46
N ALA A 14 -25.65 -28.20 -26.64
CA ALA A 14 -24.25 -27.90 -26.92
C ALA A 14 -23.96 -26.39 -26.89
N SER A 15 -24.86 -25.57 -27.45
CA SER A 15 -24.72 -24.10 -27.44
C SER A 15 -24.77 -23.52 -26.02
N CYS A 16 -25.62 -24.09 -25.16
CA CYS A 16 -25.73 -23.68 -23.77
C CYS A 16 -24.43 -23.99 -22.99
N PHE A 17 -23.84 -25.16 -23.23
CA PHE A 17 -22.56 -25.55 -22.59
C PHE A 17 -21.39 -24.63 -22.94
N VAL A 18 -21.30 -24.18 -24.19
CA VAL A 18 -20.23 -23.25 -24.63
C VAL A 18 -20.34 -21.89 -23.93
N SER A 19 -21.56 -21.43 -23.66
CA SER A 19 -21.81 -20.13 -23.00
C SER A 19 -21.36 -20.10 -21.54
N PHE A 20 -21.38 -21.24 -20.85
CA PHE A 20 -20.86 -21.35 -19.48
C PHE A 20 -19.32 -21.31 -19.42
N LEU A 21 -18.64 -21.80 -20.46
CA LEU A 21 -17.16 -21.80 -20.51
C LEU A 21 -16.58 -20.41 -20.76
N THR A 22 -17.33 -19.51 -21.39
CA THR A 22 -16.88 -18.14 -21.70
C THR A 22 -17.23 -17.11 -20.63
N SER A 23 -18.07 -17.47 -19.63
CA SER A 23 -18.53 -16.54 -18.59
C SER A 23 -17.47 -16.21 -17.51
N CYS A 24 -16.23 -16.68 -17.63
CA CYS A 24 -15.15 -16.36 -16.70
C CYS A 24 -14.60 -14.95 -16.95
N ASN A 25 -15.41 -13.92 -16.64
CA ASN A 25 -14.94 -12.55 -16.54
C ASN A 25 -14.21 -12.39 -15.20
N LYS A 26 -12.88 -12.48 -15.23
CA LYS A 26 -12.02 -12.08 -14.10
C LYS A 26 -12.06 -10.57 -13.99
N SER A 27 -13.04 -10.02 -13.26
CA SER A 27 -13.02 -8.62 -12.84
C SER A 27 -11.75 -8.41 -12.02
N ARG A 28 -10.77 -7.70 -12.57
CA ARG A 28 -9.62 -7.27 -11.78
C ARG A 28 -10.11 -6.21 -10.81
N SER A 29 -10.34 -6.60 -9.56
CA SER A 29 -10.45 -5.63 -8.49
C SER A 29 -9.16 -4.82 -8.52
N HIS A 30 -9.26 -3.50 -8.58
CA HIS A 30 -8.13 -2.62 -8.32
C HIS A 30 -7.81 -2.70 -6.83
N THR A 31 -7.31 -3.86 -6.40
CA THR A 31 -6.77 -4.06 -5.07
C THR A 31 -5.51 -3.23 -5.03
N ALA A 32 -5.54 -2.15 -4.25
CA ALA A 32 -4.36 -1.36 -3.98
C ALA A 32 -3.21 -2.29 -3.54
N PRO A 33 -1.95 -2.00 -3.93
CA PRO A 33 -0.83 -2.82 -3.53
C PRO A 33 -0.79 -2.96 -2.01
N ALA A 34 -0.31 -4.10 -1.52
CA ALA A 34 -0.18 -4.34 -0.10
C ALA A 34 0.67 -3.23 0.53
N ILE A 35 0.10 -2.52 1.51
CA ILE A 35 0.83 -1.56 2.32
C ILE A 35 1.85 -2.37 3.12
N ARG A 36 3.13 -2.22 2.78
CA ARG A 36 4.21 -2.80 3.58
C ARG A 36 4.32 -1.95 4.84
N GLU A 37 4.53 -2.58 6.00
CA GLU A 37 4.59 -1.92 7.32
C GLU A 37 5.64 -0.80 7.45
N LYS A 38 6.46 -0.59 6.41
CA LYS A 38 7.68 0.21 6.45
C LYS A 38 7.69 1.38 5.49
N ASP A 39 6.69 1.50 4.63
CA ASP A 39 6.70 2.52 3.61
C ASP A 39 5.95 3.76 4.13
N SER A 40 6.72 4.79 4.46
CA SER A 40 6.33 6.20 4.48
C SER A 40 5.79 6.85 5.77
N VAL A 41 5.42 6.10 6.82
CA VAL A 41 4.85 6.72 8.05
C VAL A 41 5.90 6.84 9.17
N PRO A 42 6.00 7.99 9.87
CA PRO A 42 6.88 8.12 11.03
C PRO A 42 6.43 7.23 12.18
N ILE A 43 7.39 6.64 12.91
CA ILE A 43 7.10 5.89 14.13
C ILE A 43 6.82 6.83 15.31
N MET A 44 7.33 8.06 15.25
CA MET A 44 7.15 9.07 16.28
C MET A 44 7.13 10.46 15.64
N THR A 45 6.19 11.29 16.08
CA THR A 45 6.11 12.72 15.73
C THR A 45 5.99 13.54 17.00
N THR A 46 6.89 14.51 17.18
CA THR A 46 6.92 15.40 18.33
C THR A 46 6.83 16.85 17.86
N TYR A 47 6.00 17.65 18.51
CA TYR A 47 5.83 19.08 18.20
C TYR A 47 6.49 19.97 19.25
N GLY A 48 7.02 21.11 18.83
CA GLY A 48 7.65 22.10 19.72
C GLY A 48 8.93 21.60 20.38
N VAL A 49 9.81 21.00 19.58
CA VAL A 49 11.06 20.41 20.07
C VAL A 49 12.08 21.49 20.40
N ASN A 50 12.70 21.34 21.57
CA ASN A 50 13.77 22.19 22.06
C ASN A 50 14.81 21.35 22.81
N THR A 51 15.54 20.51 22.08
CA THR A 51 16.42 19.48 22.66
C THR A 51 17.88 19.91 22.61
N LEU A 52 18.57 19.78 23.74
CA LEU A 52 20.01 20.01 23.84
C LEU A 52 20.75 18.69 23.62
N ILE A 53 21.76 18.69 22.75
CA ILE A 53 22.56 17.53 22.39
C ILE A 53 23.95 17.65 23.01
N SER A 54 24.31 16.67 23.83
CA SER A 54 25.58 16.55 24.53
C SER A 54 25.94 15.07 24.67
N ASP A 55 27.13 14.69 24.20
CA ASP A 55 27.76 13.38 24.42
C ASP A 55 28.76 13.42 25.59
N SER A 56 29.34 14.59 25.89
CA SER A 56 30.46 14.75 26.84
C SER A 56 30.11 15.50 28.14
N GLY A 57 28.83 15.74 28.41
CA GLY A 57 28.37 16.58 29.51
C GLY A 57 28.50 18.10 29.27
N VAL A 58 29.01 18.49 28.10
CA VAL A 58 29.00 19.87 27.60
C VAL A 58 28.05 19.93 26.40
N ILE A 59 27.13 20.89 26.43
CA ILE A 59 26.18 21.10 25.35
C ILE A 59 26.93 21.52 24.09
N LYS A 60 26.80 20.72 23.03
CA LYS A 60 27.39 21.02 21.71
C LYS A 60 26.39 21.71 20.79
N TYR A 61 25.14 21.25 20.78
CA TYR A 61 24.10 21.77 19.88
C TYR A 61 22.75 21.88 20.56
N ARG A 62 21.93 22.79 20.05
CA ARG A 62 20.51 22.93 20.41
C ARG A 62 19.68 22.75 19.15
N ILE A 63 18.74 21.83 19.20
CA ILE A 63 17.77 21.59 18.13
C ILE A 63 16.47 22.29 18.54
N VAL A 64 16.03 23.23 17.70
CA VAL A 64 14.72 23.88 17.82
C VAL A 64 13.93 23.58 16.57
N ALA A 65 12.77 22.97 16.71
CA ALA A 65 11.93 22.57 15.58
C ALA A 65 10.45 22.59 15.95
N GLU A 66 9.59 22.98 15.00
CA GLU A 66 8.14 22.94 15.19
C GLU A 66 7.62 21.51 15.17
N GLU A 67 8.19 20.67 14.31
CA GLU A 67 7.83 19.27 14.13
C GLU A 67 9.09 18.42 13.92
N TRP A 68 9.13 17.30 14.65
CA TRP A 68 10.21 16.33 14.63
C TRP A 68 9.65 14.94 14.39
N GLU A 69 9.98 14.36 13.24
CA GLU A 69 9.57 13.01 12.86
C GLU A 69 10.74 12.03 12.91
N VAL A 70 10.54 10.87 13.54
CA VAL A 70 11.46 9.74 13.52
C VAL A 70 10.91 8.68 12.57
N ASN A 71 11.72 8.25 11.60
CA ASN A 71 11.35 7.18 10.68
C ASN A 71 12.48 6.16 10.54
N GLU A 72 12.23 4.92 10.96
CA GLU A 72 13.20 3.82 10.96
C GLU A 72 13.54 3.30 9.56
N ASN A 73 12.66 3.51 8.58
CA ASN A 73 12.73 2.86 7.27
C ASN A 73 13.12 3.83 6.14
N LYS A 74 13.43 5.09 6.42
CA LYS A 74 14.04 5.98 5.42
C LYS A 74 15.46 5.47 5.16
N ASN A 75 15.78 5.18 3.90
CA ASN A 75 17.05 4.60 3.42
C ASN A 75 18.30 5.51 3.61
N HIS A 76 18.31 6.38 4.61
CA HIS A 76 19.47 7.14 5.03
C HIS A 76 19.64 6.92 6.53
N HIS A 77 20.87 6.65 6.96
CA HIS A 77 21.30 6.39 8.34
C HIS A 77 21.17 7.63 9.28
N GLY A 78 20.09 8.41 9.14
CA GLY A 78 19.84 9.68 9.83
C GLY A 78 18.43 10.21 9.55
N GLY A 79 17.42 9.37 9.69
CA GLY A 79 16.02 9.67 9.34
C GLY A 79 15.29 10.59 10.31
N VAL A 80 15.78 11.81 10.51
CA VAL A 80 15.05 12.90 11.16
C VAL A 80 14.64 13.90 10.09
N LEU A 81 13.33 14.06 9.87
CA LEU A 81 12.82 15.19 9.10
C LEU A 81 12.51 16.32 10.08
N ILE A 82 13.32 17.38 10.03
CA ILE A 82 13.07 18.62 10.78
C ILE A 82 12.28 19.54 9.85
N LYS A 83 11.05 19.88 10.22
CA LYS A 83 10.26 20.89 9.52
C LYS A 83 10.30 22.17 10.34
N GLY A 84 10.97 23.18 9.80
CA GLY A 84 11.17 24.48 10.44
C GLY A 84 12.60 24.66 10.98
N PHE A 85 13.32 25.60 10.35
CA PHE A 85 14.52 26.23 10.91
C PHE A 85 14.22 27.74 10.99
N TYR A 86 14.47 28.34 12.14
CA TYR A 86 14.71 29.78 12.32
C TYR A 86 16.05 29.97 13.02
#